data_AF-A0AAU2NEA8-F1
#
_entry.id   AF-A0AAU2NEA8-F1
#
_cell.length_a   1.000
_cell.length_b   1.000
_cell.length_c   1.000
_cell.angle_alpha   90.00
_cell.angle_beta   90.00
_cell.angle_gamma   90.00
#
_symmetry.space_group_name_H-M   'P 1'
#
loop_
_entity.id
_entity.type
_entity.pdbx_description
1 polymer ?
#
loop_
_entity_poly.entity_id
_entity_poly.type
_entity_poly.pdbx_seq_one_letter_code
_entity_poly.pdbx_strand_id
1 'polypeptide(L)'
;MALTLFTRRPEPVEPKAVEPEPWPEIGETWKPEGVTIAQRYYNQAHAVVLVYTTDDGPSGTYYSVACLGCHYVTAKDGERTYSTRYGLADAATAGNEHATTCRALPRDIPARPDDDTVRERLHAWVRSARRRDGDNQLWVSDLDLLRLTLQRSNDWIVGVLNQLVVDEPEILRIERSQYSDYTSYYACRLPEN
;
A
#
# COMPACT_ATOMS: atom_id res chain seq x y z
N MET A 1 -45.53 -46.04 55.65
CA MET A 1 -44.14 -45.55 55.57
C MET A 1 -43.82 -45.33 54.09
N ALA A 2 -43.59 -44.10 53.66
CA ALA A 2 -43.29 -43.76 52.27
C ALA A 2 -41.95 -43.03 52.22
N LEU A 3 -40.97 -43.61 51.53
CA LEU A 3 -39.65 -43.04 51.29
C LEU A 3 -39.74 -42.09 50.09
N THR A 4 -39.58 -40.79 50.33
CA THR A 4 -39.39 -39.79 49.27
C THR A 4 -37.94 -39.83 48.80
N LEU A 5 -37.72 -40.31 47.58
CA LEU A 5 -36.44 -40.22 46.87
C LEU A 5 -36.30 -38.80 46.31
N PHE A 6 -35.41 -37.99 46.88
CA PHE A 6 -34.98 -36.73 46.29
C PHE A 6 -33.97 -37.00 45.18
N THR A 7 -34.39 -36.91 43.92
CA THR A 7 -33.49 -36.84 42.78
C THR A 7 -32.84 -35.46 42.73
N ARG A 8 -31.51 -35.39 42.92
CA ARG A 8 -30.73 -34.18 42.63
C ARG A 8 -30.85 -33.86 41.15
N ARG A 9 -31.31 -32.65 40.82
CA ARG A 9 -31.25 -32.08 39.48
C ARG A 9 -29.77 -31.77 39.17
N PRO A 10 -29.20 -32.22 38.04
CA PRO A 10 -27.87 -31.78 37.62
C PRO A 10 -27.87 -30.26 37.49
N GLU A 11 -26.83 -29.59 38.02
CA GLU A 11 -26.64 -28.16 37.79
C GLU A 11 -26.47 -27.89 36.30
N PRO A 12 -27.01 -26.77 35.76
CA PRO A 12 -26.75 -26.37 34.40
C PRO A 12 -25.24 -26.14 34.25
N VAL A 13 -24.60 -26.91 33.38
CA VAL A 13 -23.22 -26.61 32.96
C VAL A 13 -23.29 -25.29 32.21
N GLU A 14 -22.77 -24.22 32.80
CA GLU A 14 -22.57 -22.96 32.09
C GLU A 14 -21.68 -23.25 30.87
N PRO A 15 -22.15 -22.96 29.64
CA PRO A 15 -21.28 -23.09 28.48
C PRO A 15 -20.10 -22.14 28.68
N LYS A 16 -18.87 -22.67 28.61
CA LYS A 16 -17.65 -21.85 28.58
C LYS A 16 -17.87 -20.71 27.60
N ALA A 17 -17.74 -19.47 28.08
CA ALA A 17 -17.75 -18.30 27.23
C ALA A 17 -16.71 -18.53 26.12
N VAL A 18 -17.20 -18.73 24.89
CA VAL A 18 -16.36 -18.71 23.71
C VAL A 18 -15.83 -17.29 23.64
N GLU A 19 -14.51 -17.12 23.83
CA GLU A 19 -13.87 -15.82 23.58
C GLU A 19 -14.33 -15.37 22.19
N PRO A 20 -14.93 -14.17 22.04
CA PRO A 20 -15.34 -13.70 20.73
C PRO A 20 -14.09 -13.73 19.85
N GLU A 21 -14.18 -14.37 18.68
CA GLU A 21 -13.10 -14.35 17.71
C GLU A 21 -12.63 -12.89 17.56
N PRO A 22 -11.31 -12.63 17.62
CA PRO A 22 -10.81 -11.27 17.48
C PRO A 22 -11.38 -10.73 16.18
N TRP A 23 -12.10 -9.62 16.27
CA TRP A 23 -12.64 -8.93 15.11
C TRP A 23 -11.50 -8.81 14.08
N PRO A 24 -11.72 -9.19 12.80
CA PRO A 24 -10.66 -9.13 11.81
C PRO A 24 -10.10 -7.71 11.79
N GLU A 25 -8.77 -7.59 11.77
CA GLU A 25 -8.12 -6.29 11.67
C GLU A 25 -8.57 -5.64 10.36
N ILE A 26 -9.42 -4.62 10.42
CA ILE A 26 -9.98 -3.91 9.24
C ILE A 26 -9.12 -2.70 8.83
N GLY A 27 -7.88 -2.64 9.29
CA GLY A 27 -6.91 -1.59 8.95
C GLY A 27 -6.65 -0.55 10.06
N GLU A 28 -7.30 -0.69 11.22
CA GLU A 28 -7.16 0.26 12.34
C GLU A 28 -5.73 0.29 12.89
N THR A 29 -5.14 -0.87 13.16
CA THR A 29 -3.78 -1.01 13.66
C THR A 29 -2.76 -1.31 12.56
N TRP A 30 -3.22 -1.46 11.32
CA TRP A 30 -2.38 -1.97 10.23
C TRP A 30 -1.28 -0.97 9.88
N LYS A 31 -0.05 -1.48 9.84
CA LYS A 31 1.16 -0.73 9.50
C LYS A 31 1.90 -1.53 8.43
N PRO A 32 1.63 -1.26 7.15
CA PRO A 32 2.32 -1.93 6.06
C PRO A 32 3.79 -1.52 6.04
N GLU A 33 4.66 -2.46 5.71
CA GLU A 33 6.08 -2.17 5.56
C GLU A 33 6.31 -1.14 4.45
N GLY A 34 7.24 -0.20 4.68
CA GLY A 34 7.62 0.81 3.69
C GLY A 34 6.63 1.95 3.51
N VAL A 35 5.59 2.05 4.36
CA VAL A 35 4.72 3.23 4.42
C VAL A 35 4.53 3.71 5.85
N THR A 36 4.34 5.02 5.99
CA THR A 36 3.89 5.64 7.23
C THR A 36 2.45 6.08 7.06
N ILE A 37 1.54 5.52 7.87
CA ILE A 37 0.14 5.96 7.90
C ILE A 37 0.05 7.24 8.73
N ALA A 38 -0.29 8.35 8.08
CA ALA A 38 -0.42 9.66 8.72
C ALA A 38 -1.82 9.87 9.31
N GLN A 39 -2.87 9.49 8.57
CA GLN A 39 -4.26 9.64 9.01
C GLN A 39 -5.12 8.47 8.52
N ARG A 40 -6.24 8.27 9.21
CA ARG A 40 -7.26 7.27 8.88
C ARG A 40 -8.63 7.95 8.92
N TYR A 41 -9.44 7.68 7.90
CA TYR A 41 -10.84 8.06 7.84
C TYR A 41 -11.68 6.80 7.69
N TYR A 42 -12.93 6.85 8.14
CA TYR A 42 -13.85 5.73 8.09
C TYR A 42 -15.08 6.14 7.31
N ASN A 43 -15.51 5.30 6.38
CA ASN A 43 -16.79 5.50 5.73
C ASN A 43 -17.95 5.04 6.62
N GLN A 44 -19.20 5.24 6.16
CA GLN A 44 -20.39 4.87 6.94
C GLN A 44 -20.53 3.36 7.21
N ALA A 45 -19.82 2.51 6.45
CA ALA A 45 -19.76 1.07 6.64
C ALA A 45 -18.49 0.61 7.37
N HIS A 46 -17.72 1.54 7.96
CA HIS A 46 -16.45 1.30 8.64
C HIS A 46 -15.27 0.84 7.75
N ALA A 47 -15.36 0.95 6.42
CA ALA A 47 -14.18 0.75 5.58
C ALA A 47 -13.18 1.90 5.78
N VAL A 48 -11.90 1.54 5.84
CA VAL A 48 -10.82 2.48 6.16
C VAL A 48 -10.28 3.15 4.89
N VAL A 49 -10.16 4.46 4.94
CA VAL A 49 -9.42 5.29 3.97
C VAL A 49 -8.14 5.78 4.65
N LEU A 50 -7.00 5.41 4.08
CA LEU A 50 -5.68 5.71 4.61
C LEU A 50 -5.11 6.93 3.88
N VAL A 51 -4.56 7.86 4.65
CA VAL A 51 -3.60 8.85 4.16
C VAL A 51 -2.22 8.38 4.61
N TYR A 52 -1.33 8.13 3.66
CA TYR A 52 -0.03 7.55 3.92
C TYR A 52 1.06 8.24 3.11
N THR A 53 2.30 8.11 3.58
CA THR A 53 3.48 8.56 2.86
C THR A 53 4.50 7.43 2.77
N THR A 54 5.30 7.51 1.72
CA THR A 54 6.41 6.61 1.37
C THR A 54 7.74 7.34 1.46
N ASP A 55 7.69 8.65 1.76
CA ASP A 55 8.80 9.57 1.79
C ASP A 55 9.12 9.98 3.22
N ASP A 56 10.38 9.84 3.59
CA ASP A 56 11.04 10.52 4.69
C ASP A 56 12.17 11.47 4.20
N GLY A 57 12.20 11.71 2.88
CA GLY A 57 13.29 12.40 2.20
C GLY A 57 13.31 13.94 2.30
N PRO A 58 14.46 14.56 1.98
CA PRO A 58 14.68 16.01 2.10
C PRO A 58 13.92 16.87 1.07
N SER A 59 13.35 16.25 0.03
CA SER A 59 12.58 16.91 -1.03
C SER A 59 11.13 17.27 -0.64
N GLY A 60 10.75 17.01 0.60
CA GLY A 60 9.40 17.24 1.13
C GLY A 60 8.56 15.96 1.14
N THR A 61 7.68 15.85 2.14
CA THR A 61 6.82 14.69 2.33
C THR A 61 5.55 14.84 1.51
N TYR A 62 5.35 13.93 0.55
CA TYR A 62 4.10 13.82 -0.21
C TYR A 62 3.22 12.70 0.33
N TYR A 63 1.92 12.84 0.15
CA TYR A 63 0.94 11.91 0.68
C TYR A 63 0.09 11.29 -0.43
N SER A 64 -0.23 10.02 -0.23
CA SER A 64 -1.17 9.25 -1.03
C SER A 64 -2.39 8.92 -0.19
N VAL A 65 -3.53 8.75 -0.87
CA VAL A 65 -4.80 8.34 -0.28
C VAL A 65 -5.21 7.02 -0.91
N ALA A 66 -5.60 6.05 -0.11
CA ALA A 66 -6.15 4.79 -0.60
C ALA A 66 -7.28 4.28 0.30
N CYS A 67 -8.32 3.71 -0.31
CA CYS A 67 -9.42 3.08 0.40
C CYS A 67 -9.22 1.57 0.44
N LEU A 68 -9.22 0.96 1.62
CA LEU A 68 -9.12 -0.50 1.75
C LEU A 68 -10.41 -1.23 1.37
N GLY A 69 -11.55 -0.54 1.38
CA GLY A 69 -12.83 -1.12 0.98
C GLY A 69 -13.04 -1.20 -0.54
N CYS A 70 -12.33 -0.39 -1.34
CA CYS A 70 -12.53 -0.31 -2.80
C CYS A 70 -11.20 -0.12 -3.55
N HIS A 71 -11.26 0.23 -4.84
CA HIS A 71 -10.08 0.44 -5.68
C HIS A 71 -9.65 1.92 -5.74
N TYR A 72 -10.19 2.78 -4.87
CA TYR A 72 -9.84 4.19 -4.86
C TYR A 72 -8.41 4.39 -4.35
N VAL A 73 -7.60 5.05 -5.17
CA VAL A 73 -6.22 5.42 -4.85
C VAL A 73 -5.85 6.70 -5.61
N THR A 74 -5.18 7.63 -4.94
CA THR A 74 -4.72 8.89 -5.54
C THR A 74 -3.51 9.45 -4.77
N ALA A 75 -2.66 10.22 -5.44
CA ALA A 75 -1.57 10.98 -4.81
C ALA A 75 -1.41 12.38 -5.40
N LYS A 76 -2.36 12.80 -6.24
CA LYS A 76 -2.24 14.04 -7.00
C LYS A 76 -3.54 14.82 -7.02
N ASP A 77 -3.39 16.13 -6.87
CA ASP A 77 -4.40 17.12 -7.18
C ASP A 77 -4.22 17.57 -8.64
N GLY A 78 -5.22 17.28 -9.49
CA GLY A 78 -5.19 17.62 -10.91
C GLY A 78 -5.27 19.13 -11.19
N GLU A 79 -5.54 19.96 -10.17
CA GLU A 79 -5.76 21.40 -10.33
C GLU A 79 -4.46 22.23 -10.25
N ARG A 80 -3.34 21.68 -9.77
CA ARG A 80 -2.08 22.44 -9.57
C ARG A 80 -1.10 22.30 -10.72
N THR A 81 -0.56 23.43 -11.20
CA THR A 81 0.35 23.49 -12.36
C THR A 81 1.80 23.09 -12.05
N TYR A 82 2.27 23.24 -10.80
CA TYR A 82 3.69 23.06 -10.44
C TYR A 82 3.96 21.95 -9.43
N SER A 83 3.05 21.71 -8.48
CA SER A 83 3.11 20.59 -7.54
C SER A 83 1.80 19.82 -7.62
N THR A 84 1.77 18.83 -8.51
CA THR A 84 0.57 18.00 -8.67
C THR A 84 0.38 17.05 -7.49
N ARG A 85 1.36 16.84 -6.60
CA ARG A 85 1.25 15.89 -5.48
C ARG A 85 0.60 16.52 -4.25
N TYR A 86 -0.11 15.70 -3.47
CA TYR A 86 -0.72 16.17 -2.24
C TYR A 86 0.29 16.45 -1.13
N GLY A 87 0.15 17.61 -0.49
CA GLY A 87 0.59 17.79 0.89
C GLY A 87 -0.40 17.14 1.87
N LEU A 88 -0.04 17.07 3.15
CA LEU A 88 -0.87 16.39 4.16
C LEU A 88 -2.30 16.94 4.21
N ALA A 89 -2.47 18.27 4.19
CA ALA A 89 -3.78 18.91 4.27
C ALA A 89 -4.68 18.60 3.05
N ASP A 90 -4.10 18.56 1.86
CA ASP A 90 -4.82 18.24 0.63
C ASP A 90 -5.22 16.75 0.62
N ALA A 91 -4.30 15.86 1.02
CA ALA A 91 -4.58 14.42 1.13
C ALA A 91 -5.62 14.11 2.22
N ALA A 92 -5.58 14.84 3.34
CA ALA A 92 -6.56 14.77 4.42
C ALA A 92 -7.97 15.11 3.90
N THR A 93 -8.06 16.20 3.14
CA THR A 93 -9.32 16.64 2.50
C THR A 93 -9.84 15.57 1.56
N ALA A 94 -9.02 15.10 0.62
CA ALA A 94 -9.40 14.07 -0.34
C ALA A 94 -9.80 12.74 0.35
N GLY A 95 -9.07 12.33 1.38
CA GLY A 95 -9.38 11.14 2.18
C GLY A 95 -10.71 11.24 2.90
N ASN A 96 -10.99 12.38 3.52
CA ASN A 96 -12.27 12.63 4.18
C ASN A 96 -13.43 12.69 3.18
N GLU A 97 -13.27 13.39 2.05
CA GLU A 97 -14.26 13.45 0.99
C GLU A 97 -14.60 12.06 0.43
N HIS A 98 -13.58 11.24 0.18
CA HIS A 98 -13.82 9.86 -0.24
C HIS A 98 -14.54 9.06 0.84
N ALA A 99 -14.11 9.16 2.11
CA ALA A 99 -14.74 8.44 3.22
C ALA A 99 -16.23 8.80 3.38
N THR A 100 -16.61 10.08 3.22
CA THR A 100 -18.02 10.51 3.36
C THR A 100 -18.94 9.99 2.26
N THR A 101 -18.40 9.75 1.05
CA THR A 101 -19.18 9.33 -0.13
C THR A 101 -19.12 7.82 -0.37
N CYS A 102 -18.04 7.16 0.04
CA CYS A 102 -17.81 5.75 -0.20
C CYS A 102 -18.79 4.86 0.58
N ARG A 103 -19.31 3.83 -0.11
CA ARG A 103 -20.26 2.84 0.43
C ARG A 103 -19.70 1.42 0.47
N ALA A 104 -18.40 1.27 0.20
CA ALA A 104 -17.76 -0.03 0.22
C ALA A 104 -17.76 -0.62 1.64
N LEU A 105 -17.95 -1.94 1.73
CA LEU A 105 -17.76 -2.66 2.98
C LEU A 105 -16.26 -2.79 3.30
N PRO A 106 -15.87 -2.97 4.57
CA PRO A 106 -14.52 -3.34 4.93
C PRO A 106 -14.10 -4.61 4.18
N ARG A 107 -12.87 -4.64 3.70
CA ARG A 107 -12.25 -5.83 3.11
C ARG A 107 -11.10 -6.29 3.99
N ASP A 108 -10.70 -7.53 3.81
CA ASP A 108 -9.49 -8.06 4.43
C ASP A 108 -8.28 -7.21 4.03
N ILE A 109 -7.42 -6.97 5.01
CA ILE A 109 -6.16 -6.28 4.79
C ILE A 109 -5.31 -7.09 3.78
N PRO A 110 -4.66 -6.44 2.80
CA PRO A 110 -3.70 -7.10 1.94
C PRO A 110 -2.58 -7.78 2.75
N ALA A 111 -2.47 -9.09 2.64
CA ALA A 111 -1.35 -9.84 3.22
C ALA A 111 -0.02 -9.31 2.68
N ARG A 112 1.02 -9.34 3.52
CA ARG A 112 2.38 -9.00 3.10
C ARG A 112 2.86 -10.04 2.07
N PRO A 113 3.15 -9.65 0.81
CA PRO A 113 3.66 -10.58 -0.19
C PRO A 113 5.08 -11.04 0.16
N ASP A 114 5.47 -12.23 -0.31
CA ASP A 114 6.85 -12.70 -0.27
C ASP A 114 7.76 -11.88 -1.20
N ASP A 115 9.07 -11.96 -0.98
CA ASP A 115 10.06 -11.16 -1.71
C ASP A 115 10.09 -11.47 -3.22
N ASP A 116 9.90 -12.73 -3.61
CA ASP A 116 9.98 -13.16 -5.01
C ASP A 116 8.78 -12.63 -5.80
N THR A 117 7.58 -12.74 -5.24
CA THR A 117 6.36 -12.11 -5.79
C THR A 117 6.54 -10.61 -6.01
N VAL A 118 7.18 -9.89 -5.08
CA VAL A 118 7.41 -8.45 -5.23
C VAL A 118 8.46 -8.17 -6.31
N ARG A 119 9.56 -8.96 -6.38
CA ARG A 119 10.56 -8.83 -7.45
C ARG A 119 9.92 -9.01 -8.82
N GLU A 120 9.11 -10.06 -9.01
CA GLU A 120 8.41 -10.32 -10.27
C GLU A 120 7.52 -9.16 -10.67
N ARG A 121 6.75 -8.60 -9.72
CA ARG A 121 5.90 -7.42 -9.96
C ARG A 121 6.71 -6.19 -10.36
N LEU A 122 7.86 -5.95 -9.71
CA LEU A 122 8.75 -4.84 -10.07
C LEU A 122 9.38 -5.04 -11.45
N HIS A 123 9.82 -6.25 -11.79
CA HIS A 123 10.36 -6.55 -13.12
C HIS A 123 9.28 -6.38 -14.19
N ALA A 124 8.05 -6.84 -13.94
CA ALA A 124 6.92 -6.65 -14.84
C ALA A 124 6.58 -5.17 -15.01
N TRP A 125 6.59 -4.39 -13.92
CA TRP A 125 6.39 -2.94 -13.95
C TRP A 125 7.44 -2.26 -14.85
N VAL A 126 8.74 -2.53 -14.65
CA VAL A 126 9.81 -1.98 -15.49
C VAL A 126 9.62 -2.35 -16.97
N ARG A 127 9.36 -3.63 -17.26
CA ARG A 127 9.16 -4.10 -18.65
C ARG A 127 7.95 -3.42 -19.30
N SER A 128 6.86 -3.24 -18.55
CA SER A 128 5.65 -2.55 -19.03
C SER A 128 5.88 -1.07 -19.33
N ALA A 129 6.87 -0.47 -18.67
CA ALA A 129 7.19 0.95 -18.83
C ALA A 129 8.09 1.25 -20.03
N ARG A 130 8.62 0.22 -20.71
CA ARG A 130 9.43 0.36 -21.93
C ARG A 130 8.59 0.89 -23.08
N ARG A 131 9.20 1.72 -23.93
CA ARG A 131 8.55 2.30 -25.10
C ARG A 131 9.39 2.08 -26.36
N ARG A 132 8.80 2.33 -27.54
CA ARG A 132 9.49 2.20 -28.84
C ARG A 132 10.27 3.46 -29.21
N ASP A 133 9.78 4.62 -28.80
CA ASP A 133 10.26 5.95 -29.18
C ASP A 133 11.47 6.43 -28.37
N GLY A 134 11.82 5.73 -27.28
CA GLY A 134 12.99 6.03 -26.48
C GLY A 134 12.98 5.35 -25.13
N ASP A 135 14.03 5.62 -24.37
CA ASP A 135 14.11 5.21 -22.98
C ASP A 135 13.09 5.99 -22.15
N ASN A 136 12.42 5.31 -21.23
CA ASN A 136 11.44 5.93 -20.34
C ASN A 136 12.03 6.06 -18.94
N GLN A 137 12.12 7.30 -18.44
CA GLN A 137 12.58 7.55 -17.09
C GLN A 137 11.55 7.05 -16.07
N LEU A 138 12.03 6.31 -15.08
CA LEU A 138 11.24 5.75 -13.99
C LEU A 138 11.59 6.43 -12.67
N TRP A 139 10.55 6.73 -11.90
CA TRP A 139 10.72 7.28 -10.56
C TRP A 139 10.23 6.26 -9.53
N VAL A 140 10.98 6.07 -8.44
CA VAL A 140 10.56 5.20 -7.32
C VAL A 140 9.20 5.63 -6.74
N SER A 141 8.91 6.93 -6.82
CA SER A 141 7.63 7.51 -6.44
C SER A 141 6.46 7.18 -7.39
N ASP A 142 6.71 6.70 -8.61
CA ASP A 142 5.63 6.21 -9.47
C ASP A 142 4.96 4.95 -8.87
N LEU A 143 5.64 4.31 -7.92
CA LEU A 143 5.13 3.17 -7.17
C LEU A 143 4.30 3.58 -5.95
N ASP A 144 4.19 4.87 -5.57
CA ASP A 144 3.55 5.31 -4.32
C ASP A 144 2.12 4.78 -4.16
N LEU A 145 1.36 4.74 -5.26
CA LEU A 145 0.00 4.20 -5.29
C LEU A 145 -0.07 2.67 -5.13
N LEU A 146 1.04 1.97 -5.33
CA LEU A 146 1.17 0.53 -5.19
C LEU A 146 1.79 0.10 -3.84
N ARG A 147 2.19 1.05 -2.99
CA ARG A 147 2.99 0.71 -1.79
C ARG A 147 2.26 -0.11 -0.75
N LEU A 148 0.93 0.03 -0.65
CA LEU A 148 0.12 -0.81 0.22
C LEU A 148 0.08 -2.28 -0.22
N THR A 149 0.31 -2.57 -1.50
CA THR A 149 0.34 -3.94 -2.03
C THR A 149 1.75 -4.49 -2.18
N LEU A 150 2.76 -3.64 -2.37
CA LEU A 150 4.17 -4.05 -2.39
C LEU A 150 4.71 -4.30 -0.99
N GLN A 151 4.34 -3.45 -0.01
CA GLN A 151 4.80 -3.50 1.38
C GLN A 151 6.33 -3.66 1.50
N ARG A 152 7.09 -2.77 0.85
CA ARG A 152 8.56 -2.73 0.90
C ARG A 152 9.06 -1.29 0.96
N SER A 153 10.15 -1.09 1.69
CA SER A 153 10.83 0.21 1.81
C SER A 153 11.42 0.67 0.47
N ASN A 154 11.72 1.98 0.37
CA ASN A 154 12.44 2.53 -0.78
C ASN A 154 13.78 1.84 -1.00
N ASP A 155 14.54 1.60 0.08
CA ASP A 155 15.85 0.95 0.01
C ASP A 155 15.77 -0.46 -0.56
N TRP A 156 14.75 -1.24 -0.17
CA TRP A 156 14.57 -2.59 -0.70
C TRP A 156 14.23 -2.54 -2.19
N ILE A 157 13.33 -1.64 -2.61
CA ILE A 157 12.97 -1.49 -4.03
C ILE A 157 14.17 -1.03 -4.85
N VAL A 158 14.92 -0.05 -4.36
CA VAL A 158 16.17 0.42 -4.99
C VAL A 158 17.18 -0.72 -5.12
N GLY A 159 17.32 -1.57 -4.09
CA GLY A 159 18.14 -2.78 -4.16
C GLY A 159 17.73 -3.72 -5.29
N VAL A 160 16.44 -3.99 -5.46
CA VAL A 160 15.92 -4.83 -6.55
C VAL A 160 16.17 -4.19 -7.92
N LEU A 161 15.93 -2.89 -8.07
CA LEU A 161 16.18 -2.19 -9.33
C LEU A 161 17.68 -2.19 -9.69
N ASN A 162 18.57 -2.02 -8.71
CA ASN A 162 20.00 -2.11 -8.92
C ASN A 162 20.43 -3.52 -9.35
N GLN A 163 19.83 -4.57 -8.77
CA GLN A 163 20.10 -5.94 -9.18
C GLN A 163 19.61 -6.19 -10.61
N LEU A 164 18.41 -5.71 -10.97
CA LEU A 164 17.89 -5.84 -12.33
C LEU A 164 18.78 -5.16 -13.38
N VAL A 165 19.42 -4.04 -13.05
CA VAL A 165 20.39 -3.37 -13.94
C VAL A 165 21.61 -4.25 -14.21
N VAL A 166 22.06 -5.01 -13.22
CA VAL A 166 23.18 -5.95 -13.36
C VAL A 166 22.78 -7.17 -14.17
N ASP A 167 21.59 -7.71 -13.91
CA ASP A 167 21.13 -8.96 -14.50
C ASP A 167 20.60 -8.79 -15.94
N GLU A 168 19.90 -7.69 -16.21
CA GLU A 168 19.22 -7.40 -17.49
C GLU A 168 19.46 -5.93 -17.94
N PRO A 169 20.72 -5.55 -18.28
CA PRO A 169 21.06 -4.17 -18.66
C PRO A 169 20.34 -3.67 -19.94
N GLU A 170 19.85 -4.57 -20.77
CA GLU A 170 19.00 -4.26 -21.94
C GLU A 170 17.55 -3.90 -21.58
N ILE A 171 17.13 -4.15 -20.33
CA ILE A 171 15.80 -3.83 -19.81
C ILE A 171 15.83 -2.54 -18.98
N LEU A 172 16.83 -2.38 -18.11
CA LEU A 172 16.93 -1.25 -17.20
C LEU A 172 18.37 -0.74 -17.12
N ARG A 173 18.53 0.58 -17.23
CA ARG A 173 19.81 1.26 -16.98
C ARG A 173 19.67 2.32 -15.89
N ILE A 174 20.81 2.67 -15.29
CA ILE A 174 20.91 3.78 -14.34
C ILE A 174 21.80 4.88 -14.88
N GLU A 175 21.51 6.11 -14.46
CA GLU A 175 22.38 7.27 -14.67
C GLU A 175 22.55 7.97 -13.33
N ARG A 176 23.80 8.12 -12.90
CA ARG A 176 24.13 8.83 -11.66
C ARG A 176 24.39 10.29 -11.98
N SER A 177 23.76 11.17 -11.22
CA SER A 177 24.03 12.60 -11.31
C SER A 177 25.50 12.89 -10.96
N GLN A 178 26.12 13.81 -11.70
CA GLN A 178 27.47 14.30 -11.40
C GLN A 178 27.47 15.37 -10.30
N TYR A 179 26.29 15.91 -9.98
CA TYR A 179 26.10 17.06 -9.08
C TYR A 179 25.37 16.71 -7.78
N SER A 180 24.86 15.49 -7.67
CA SER A 180 24.11 15.01 -6.51
C SER A 180 24.18 13.48 -6.41
N ASP A 181 23.82 12.94 -5.25
CA ASP A 181 23.70 11.48 -5.05
C ASP A 181 22.46 10.89 -5.73
N TYR A 182 21.81 11.66 -6.60
CA TYR A 182 20.59 11.27 -7.29
C TYR A 182 20.89 10.23 -8.37
N THR A 183 20.17 9.10 -8.34
CA THR A 183 20.22 8.06 -9.36
C THR A 183 18.92 8.05 -10.15
N SER A 184 19.02 8.24 -11.46
CA SER A 184 17.91 8.11 -12.39
C SER A 184 17.86 6.69 -12.94
N TYR A 185 16.66 6.12 -13.00
CA TYR A 185 16.40 4.81 -13.61
C TYR A 185 15.72 5.02 -14.97
N TYR A 186 16.11 4.24 -15.97
CA TYR A 186 15.53 4.30 -17.31
C TYR A 186 15.20 2.90 -17.81
N ALA A 187 13.91 2.66 -18.06
CA ALA A 187 13.48 1.50 -18.82
C ALA A 187 13.96 1.65 -20.26
N CYS A 188 14.83 0.75 -20.70
CA CYS A 188 15.44 0.80 -22.01
C CYS A 188 14.39 0.61 -23.11
N ARG A 189 14.55 1.32 -24.24
CA ARG A 189 13.64 1.19 -25.39
C ARG A 189 13.46 -0.26 -25.85
N LEU A 190 12.31 -0.56 -26.43
CA LEU A 190 12.06 -1.86 -27.08
C LEU A 190 12.94 -2.04 -28.32
N PRO A 191 13.32 -3.28 -28.67
CA PRO A 191 14.07 -3.55 -29.91
C PRO A 191 13.26 -3.09 -31.13
N GLU A 192 13.94 -2.62 -32.16
CA GLU A 192 13.34 -2.43 -33.48
C GLU A 192 13.09 -3.83 -34.09
N ASN A 193 11.86 -4.07 -34.55
CA ASN A 193 11.45 -5.34 -35.19
C ASN A 193 11.98 -5.45 -36.61
#